data_AF-A0A662NX21-F1
#
_entry.id   AF-A0A662NX21-F1
#
_cell.length_a   1.000
_cell.length_b   1.000
_cell.length_c   1.000
_cell.angle_alpha   90.00
_cell.angle_beta   90.00
_cell.angle_gamma   90.00
#
_symmetry.space_group_name_H-M   'P 1'
#
loop_
_entity.id
_entity.type
_entity.pdbx_description
1 polymer ?
#
loop_
_entity_poly.entity_id
_entity_poly.type
_entity_poly.pdbx_seq_one_letter_code
_entity_poly.pdbx_strand_id
1 'polypeptide(L)'
;MYLIGGTEWLILILGAILLLFGSKKVPELARGLGRAIKEFERGKIEVEEEIRRELLGEGKDYREKLIKLAEKLGIETEGKSEEQILDEILSKMEEERK
;
A
#
# COMPACT_ATOMS: atom_id res chain seq x y z
N MET A 1 -7.56 26.51 43.39
CA MET A 1 -6.23 26.77 42.77
C MET A 1 -6.45 26.70 41.28
N TYR A 2 -6.33 27.83 40.58
CA TYR A 2 -6.85 28.02 39.23
C TYR A 2 -6.27 27.01 38.22
N LEU A 3 -7.15 26.54 37.35
CA LEU A 3 -6.89 25.75 36.15
C LEU A 3 -5.80 26.41 35.29
N ILE A 4 -4.52 26.11 35.54
CA ILE A 4 -3.52 26.24 34.49
C ILE A 4 -3.82 25.07 33.54
N GLY A 5 -4.72 25.31 32.59
CA GLY A 5 -5.14 24.32 31.62
C GLY A 5 -4.02 24.00 30.65
N GLY A 6 -4.17 22.91 29.90
CA GLY A 6 -3.22 22.56 28.82
C GLY A 6 -3.05 23.68 27.79
N THR A 7 -4.02 24.59 27.69
CA THR A 7 -4.00 25.75 26.80
C THR A 7 -2.90 26.76 27.15
N GLU A 8 -2.69 27.09 28.43
CA GLU A 8 -1.60 28.00 28.81
C GLU A 8 -0.22 27.41 28.47
N TRP A 9 -0.03 26.11 28.72
CA TRP A 9 1.21 25.42 28.34
C TRP A 9 1.45 25.45 26.83
N LEU A 10 0.40 25.26 26.03
CA LEU A 10 0.49 25.29 24.58
C LEU A 10 0.87 26.69 24.06
N ILE A 11 0.31 27.75 24.66
CA ILE A 11 0.66 29.14 24.35
C ILE A 11 2.11 29.44 24.74
N LEU A 12 2.58 28.99 25.91
CA LEU A 12 3.96 29.20 26.36
C LEU A 12 4.97 28.51 25.44
N ILE A 13 4.71 27.26 25.06
CA ILE A 13 5.58 26.52 24.14
C ILE A 13 5.61 27.19 22.77
N LEU A 14 4.43 27.57 22.24
CA LEU A 14 4.34 28.27 20.96
C LEU A 14 5.08 29.61 21.02
N GLY A 15 4.92 30.37 22.12
CA GLY A 15 5.62 31.62 22.37
C GLY A 15 7.13 31.45 22.44
N ALA A 16 7.62 30.42 23.12
CA ALA A 16 9.05 30.09 23.20
C ALA A 16 9.63 29.79 21.81
N ILE A 17 8.94 28.98 21.00
CA ILE A 17 9.33 28.69 19.61
C ILE A 17 9.36 29.98 18.77
N LEU A 18 8.35 30.84 18.92
CA LEU A 18 8.28 32.11 18.21
C LEU A 18 9.39 33.09 18.63
N LEU A 19 9.82 33.09 19.89
CA LEU A 19 10.94 33.91 20.37
C LEU A 19 12.29 33.42 19.82
N LEU A 20 12.51 32.10 19.79
CA LEU A 20 13.77 31.51 19.32
C LEU A 20 13.92 31.57 17.80
N PHE A 21 12.84 31.29 17.06
CA PHE A 21 12.87 31.11 15.60
C PHE A 21 12.17 32.24 14.83
N GLY A 22 11.43 33.11 15.51
CA GLY A 22 10.65 34.18 14.89
C GLY A 22 9.31 33.71 14.32
N SER A 23 8.35 34.64 14.21
CA SER A 23 7.01 34.37 13.67
C SER A 23 6.97 33.94 12.20
N LYS A 24 8.04 34.21 11.44
CA LYS A 24 8.14 33.83 10.03
C LYS A 24 8.46 32.34 9.83
N LYS A 25 9.11 31.68 10.80
CA LYS A 25 9.56 30.29 10.62
C LYS A 25 8.44 29.27 10.75
N VAL A 26 7.46 29.49 11.63
CA VAL A 26 6.30 28.61 11.78
C VAL A 26 5.52 28.42 10.46
N PRO A 27 5.08 29.48 9.74
CA PRO A 27 4.38 29.32 8.47
C PRO A 27 5.28 28.79 7.33
N GLU A 28 6.58 29.05 7.37
CA GLU A 28 7.54 28.50 6.40
C GLU A 28 7.68 26.98 6.55
N LEU A 29 7.81 26.49 7.79
CA LEU A 29 7.84 25.06 8.12
C LEU A 29 6.53 24.37 7.76
N ALA A 30 5.38 24.98 8.09
CA ALA A 30 4.06 24.44 7.73
C ALA A 30 3.90 24.27 6.21
N ARG A 31 4.35 25.26 5.42
CA ARG A 31 4.34 25.17 3.95
C ARG A 31 5.29 24.11 3.41
N GLY A 32 6.48 23.97 4.02
CA GLY A 32 7.44 22.92 3.66
C GLY A 32 6.88 21.53 3.91
N LEU A 33 6.36 21.30 5.12
CA LEU A 33 5.74 20.03 5.53
C LEU A 33 4.51 19.70 4.68
N GLY A 34 3.64 20.68 4.42
CA GLY A 34 2.45 20.47 3.58
C GLY A 34 2.80 20.06 2.14
N ARG A 35 3.87 20.62 1.57
CA ARG A 35 4.38 20.18 0.26
C ARG A 35 4.94 18.76 0.33
N ALA A 36 5.74 18.44 1.35
CA ALA A 36 6.31 17.11 1.51
C ALA A 36 5.23 16.03 1.66
N ILE A 37 4.20 16.27 2.48
CA ILE A 37 3.06 15.36 2.63
C ILE A 37 2.33 15.19 1.30
N LYS A 38 2.04 16.28 0.58
CA LYS A 38 1.35 16.21 -0.71
C LYS A 38 2.11 15.41 -1.75
N GLU A 39 3.42 15.61 -1.87
CA GLU A 39 4.26 14.87 -2.82
C GLU A 39 4.40 13.39 -2.38
N PHE A 40 4.45 13.12 -1.08
CA PHE A 40 4.42 11.75 -0.56
C PHE A 40 3.11 11.02 -0.90
N GLU A 41 1.96 11.67 -0.72
CA GLU A 41 0.65 11.11 -1.09
C GLU A 41 0.56 10.83 -2.60
N ARG A 42 1.05 11.75 -3.43
CA ARG A 42 1.12 11.55 -4.89
C ARG A 42 2.00 10.36 -5.27
N GLY A 43 3.21 10.28 -4.72
CA GLY A 43 4.11 9.16 -4.97
C GLY A 43 3.51 7.83 -4.51
N LYS A 44 2.79 7.81 -3.38
CA LYS A 44 2.07 6.61 -2.94
C LYS A 44 1.00 6.18 -3.95
N ILE A 45 0.21 7.11 -4.47
CA ILE A 45 -0.84 6.82 -5.47
C ILE A 45 -0.21 6.31 -6.76
N GLU A 46 0.86 6.95 -7.25
CA GLU A 46 1.57 6.52 -8.46
C GLU A 46 2.13 5.10 -8.31
N VAL A 47 2.73 4.78 -7.17
CA VAL A 47 3.22 3.42 -6.86
C VAL A 47 2.06 2.42 -6.77
N GLU A 48 0.95 2.80 -6.14
CA GLU A 48 -0.24 1.94 -6.06
C GLU A 48 -0.83 1.68 -7.45
N GLU A 49 -0.90 2.69 -8.32
CA GLU A 49 -1.35 2.57 -9.69
C GLU A 49 -0.38 1.74 -10.55
N GLU A 50 0.93 1.86 -10.33
CA GLU A 50 1.96 1.06 -11.00
C GLU A 50 1.87 -0.41 -10.60
N ILE A 51 1.80 -0.71 -9.29
CA ILE A 51 1.59 -2.08 -8.77
C ILE A 51 0.25 -2.62 -9.29
N ARG A 52 -0.81 -1.81 -9.27
CA ARG A 52 -2.11 -2.21 -9.80
C ARG A 52 -2.06 -2.48 -11.30
N ARG A 53 -1.27 -1.72 -12.07
CA ARG A 53 -1.08 -1.93 -13.50
C ARG A 53 -0.22 -3.16 -13.78
N GLU A 54 0.77 -3.45 -12.95
CA GLU A 54 1.59 -4.66 -13.04
C GLU A 54 0.74 -5.89 -12.72
N LEU A 55 -0.03 -5.86 -11.62
CA LEU A 55 -0.86 -6.99 -11.18
C LEU A 55 -2.16 -7.18 -11.99
N LEU A 56 -2.84 -6.09 -12.38
CA LEU A 56 -4.11 -6.15 -13.14
C LEU A 56 -3.90 -6.02 -14.66
N GLY A 57 -2.77 -5.48 -15.12
CA GLY A 57 -2.39 -5.46 -16.53
C GLY A 57 -1.98 -6.85 -17.03
N GLU A 58 -1.69 -7.77 -16.13
CA GLU A 58 -1.48 -9.19 -16.44
C GLU A 58 -2.77 -10.02 -16.33
N GLY A 59 -3.74 -9.72 -17.20
CA GLY A 59 -4.79 -10.70 -17.56
C GLY A 59 -4.25 -11.96 -18.27
N LYS A 60 -2.92 -12.14 -18.32
CA LYS A 60 -2.21 -13.28 -18.90
C LYS A 60 -1.43 -14.11 -17.88
N ASP A 61 -1.02 -13.53 -16.75
CA ASP A 61 -0.13 -14.21 -15.78
C ASP A 61 -0.90 -15.17 -14.85
N TYR A 62 -2.19 -14.90 -14.54
CA TYR A 62 -2.99 -15.85 -13.76
C TYR A 62 -3.14 -17.19 -14.48
N ARG A 63 -3.49 -17.16 -15.77
CA ARG A 63 -3.57 -18.37 -16.60
C ARG A 63 -2.21 -19.04 -16.77
N GLU A 64 -1.15 -18.27 -16.96
CA GLU A 64 0.20 -18.81 -17.09
C GLU A 64 0.68 -19.50 -15.80
N LYS A 65 0.36 -18.94 -14.63
CA LYS A 65 0.60 -19.55 -13.32
C LYS A 65 -0.19 -20.84 -13.13
N LEU A 66 -1.48 -20.86 -13.51
CA LEU A 66 -2.30 -22.07 -13.48
C LEU A 66 -1.73 -23.16 -14.39
N ILE A 67 -1.30 -22.80 -15.61
CA ILE A 67 -0.70 -23.76 -16.54
C ILE A 67 0.62 -24.32 -15.99
N LYS A 68 1.50 -23.47 -15.45
CA LYS A 68 2.77 -23.90 -14.84
C LYS A 68 2.58 -24.83 -13.64
N LEU A 69 1.52 -24.64 -12.85
CA LEU A 69 1.18 -25.52 -11.73
C LEU A 69 0.61 -26.85 -12.21
N ALA A 70 -0.29 -26.81 -13.19
CA ALA A 70 -0.86 -27.99 -13.81
C ALA A 70 0.22 -28.85 -14.48
N GLU A 71 1.17 -28.27 -15.22
CA GLU A 71 2.30 -29.00 -15.81
C GLU A 71 3.14 -29.73 -14.76
N LYS A 72 3.45 -29.07 -13.64
CA LYS A 72 4.22 -29.69 -12.53
C LYS A 72 3.49 -30.87 -11.89
N LEU A 73 2.17 -30.79 -11.84
CA LEU A 73 1.31 -31.85 -11.32
C LEU A 73 0.92 -32.87 -12.41
N GLY A 74 1.37 -32.72 -13.66
CA GLY A 74 1.00 -33.59 -14.77
C GLY A 74 -0.50 -33.56 -15.08
N ILE A 75 -1.11 -32.38 -15.01
CA ILE A 75 -2.52 -32.11 -15.31
C ILE A 75 -2.61 -31.52 -16.73
N GLU A 76 -3.47 -32.07 -17.58
CA GLU A 76 -3.72 -31.52 -18.92
C GLU A 76 -4.50 -30.19 -18.85
N THR A 77 -3.99 -29.16 -19.51
CA THR A 77 -4.56 -27.79 -19.50
C THR A 77 -5.24 -27.40 -20.82
N GLU A 78 -5.05 -28.17 -21.88
CA GLU A 78 -5.53 -27.84 -23.21
C GLU A 78 -7.07 -28.01 -23.31
N GLY A 79 -7.76 -26.98 -23.79
CA GLY A 79 -9.22 -26.98 -23.91
C GLY A 79 -10.03 -26.77 -22.62
N LYS A 80 -9.37 -26.59 -21.47
CA LYS A 80 -10.03 -26.35 -20.17
C LYS A 80 -10.14 -24.86 -19.82
N SER A 81 -11.21 -24.49 -19.10
CA SER A 81 -11.34 -23.15 -18.50
C SER A 81 -10.41 -22.99 -17.29
N GLU A 82 -10.15 -21.75 -16.88
CA GLU A 82 -9.31 -21.47 -15.71
C GLU A 82 -9.87 -22.06 -14.42
N GLU A 83 -11.21 -22.08 -14.28
CA GLU A 83 -11.91 -22.71 -13.14
C GLU A 83 -11.71 -24.22 -13.13
N GLN A 84 -11.78 -24.88 -14.29
CA GLN A 84 -11.58 -26.34 -14.41
C GLN A 84 -10.14 -26.74 -14.06
N ILE A 85 -9.16 -25.97 -14.52
CA ILE A 85 -7.75 -26.21 -14.20
C ILE A 85 -7.50 -26.04 -12.69
N LEU A 86 -8.10 -25.03 -12.07
CA LEU A 86 -7.97 -24.78 -10.63
C LEU A 86 -8.57 -25.92 -9.79
N ASP A 87 -9.77 -26.39 -10.15
CA ASP A 87 -10.47 -27.45 -9.43
C ASP A 87 -9.69 -28.79 -9.47
N GLU A 88 -9.09 -29.10 -10.62
CA GLU A 88 -8.23 -30.28 -10.79
C GLU A 88 -6.90 -30.16 -10.01
N ILE A 89 -6.27 -28.98 -9.99
CA ILE A 89 -5.06 -28.73 -9.19
C ILE A 89 -5.36 -28.97 -7.70
N LEU A 90 -6.46 -28.40 -7.20
CA LEU A 90 -6.84 -28.52 -5.78
C LEU A 90 -7.11 -29.98 -5.41
N SER A 91 -7.86 -30.70 -6.23
CA SER A 91 -8.17 -32.12 -6.01
C SER A 91 -6.88 -32.96 -5.93
N LYS A 92 -5.93 -32.73 -6.85
CA LYS A 92 -4.68 -33.50 -6.89
C LYS A 92 -3.72 -33.16 -5.73
N MET A 93 -3.69 -31.91 -5.30
CA MET A 93 -2.91 -31.49 -4.13
C MET A 93 -3.49 -32.05 -2.82
N GLU A 94 -4.81 -32.21 -2.72
CA GLU A 94 -5.44 -32.86 -1.58
C GLU A 94 -5.19 -34.37 -1.55
N GLU A 95 -5.08 -35.01 -2.73
CA GLU A 95 -4.70 -36.42 -2.87
C GLU A 95 -3.25 -36.67 -2.46
N GLU A 96 -2.30 -35.80 -2.83
CA GLU A 96 -0.89 -35.93 -2.42
C GLU A 96 -0.64 -35.63 -0.93
N ARG A 97 -1.56 -34.91 -0.28
CA ARG A 97 -1.42 -34.53 1.14
C ARG A 97 -1.93 -35.61 2.11
N LYS A 98 -2.62 -36.65 1.61
CA LYS A 98 -3.08 -37.81 2.39
C LYS A 98 -2.07 -38.94 2.36
#